data_AF-A0A7K7JB53-F1
#
_entry.id   AF-A0A7K7JB53-F1
#
_cell.length_a   1.000
_cell.length_b   1.000
_cell.length_c   1.000
_cell.angle_alpha   90.00
_cell.angle_beta   90.00
_cell.angle_gamma   90.00
#
_symmetry.space_group_name_H-M   'P 1'
#
loop_
_entity.id
_entity.type
_entity.pdbx_description
1 polymer ?
#
loop_
_entity_poly.entity_id
_entity_poly.type
_entity_poly.pdbx_seq_one_letter_code
_entity_poly.pdbx_strand_id
1 'polypeptide(L)'
;QRFHVGVALPRPLQEGEGLCLELTLGPNPQVAKGTHVLVALGGSSPTGWKAELDEGVAEPLVGVAGCDHTLWVGLTAPPTAPIGRYRLSARTRTEAGEFAAPFEADNEVVLLFNPWCE
;
A
#
# COMPACT_ATOMS: atom_id res chain seq x y z
N GLN A 1 6.14 -7.96 -10.53
CA GLN A 1 5.43 -6.97 -11.36
C GLN A 1 4.98 -5.81 -10.48
N ARG A 2 5.16 -4.58 -10.95
CA ARG A 2 4.77 -3.34 -10.25
C ARG A 2 3.34 -2.94 -10.62
N PHE A 3 2.60 -2.38 -9.67
CA PHE A 3 1.32 -1.69 -9.88
C PHE A 3 1.27 -0.42 -9.05
N HIS A 4 0.39 0.53 -9.41
CA HIS A 4 0.34 1.86 -8.82
C HIS A 4 -0.90 2.02 -7.94
N VAL A 5 -0.72 2.59 -6.75
CA VAL A 5 -1.78 2.90 -5.80
C VAL A 5 -1.74 4.39 -5.48
N GLY A 6 -2.87 5.07 -5.65
CA GLY A 6 -3.03 6.45 -5.22
C GLY A 6 -3.46 6.50 -3.76
N VAL A 7 -2.77 7.31 -2.96
CA VAL A 7 -3.12 7.58 -1.56
C VAL A 7 -3.56 9.03 -1.45
N ALA A 8 -4.85 9.22 -1.18
CA ALA A 8 -5.42 10.54 -0.92
C ALA A 8 -5.06 10.97 0.51
N LEU A 9 -4.46 12.15 0.62
CA LEU A 9 -4.02 12.75 1.88
C LEU A 9 -4.61 14.16 2.01
N PRO A 10 -4.90 14.61 3.24
CA PRO A 10 -5.37 15.98 3.48
C PRO A 10 -4.29 17.03 3.19
N ARG A 11 -3.02 16.63 3.18
CA ARG A 11 -1.85 17.46 2.86
C ARG A 11 -0.67 16.59 2.41
N PRO A 12 0.38 17.17 1.81
CA PRO A 12 1.63 16.46 1.57
C PRO A 12 2.26 15.91 2.86
N LEU A 13 2.99 14.79 2.73
CA LEU A 13 3.83 14.25 3.81
C LEU A 13 4.99 15.22 4.09
N GLN A 14 5.24 15.47 5.37
CA GLN A 14 6.36 16.28 5.83
C GLN A 14 7.60 15.42 6.10
N GLU A 15 8.75 16.07 6.22
CA GLU A 15 9.99 15.40 6.61
C GLU A 15 9.83 14.76 8.01
N GLY A 16 10.22 13.49 8.13
CA GLY A 16 10.05 12.70 9.36
C GLY A 16 8.69 12.01 9.50
N GLU A 17 7.71 12.32 8.66
CA GLU A 17 6.46 11.56 8.58
C GLU A 17 6.63 10.30 7.74
N GLY A 18 5.88 9.26 8.11
CA GLY A 18 5.93 7.95 7.45
C GLY A 18 4.60 7.58 6.83
N LEU A 19 4.65 6.92 5.67
CA LEU A 19 3.54 6.20 5.07
C LEU A 19 3.90 4.72 4.98
N CYS A 20 2.99 3.85 5.39
CA CYS A 20 3.11 2.40 5.30
C CYS A 20 1.86 1.82 4.68
N LEU A 21 2.02 1.02 3.62
CA LEU A 21 0.91 0.29 3.03
C LEU A 21 0.79 -1.07 3.72
N GLU A 22 -0.44 -1.40 4.10
CA GLU A 22 -0.79 -2.63 4.78
C GLU A 22 -1.64 -3.50 3.85
N LEU A 23 -1.19 -4.74 3.62
CA LEU A 23 -1.96 -5.74 2.87
C LEU A 23 -2.22 -6.95 3.77
N THR A 24 -3.48 -7.34 3.90
CA THR A 24 -3.88 -8.53 4.69
C THR A 24 -4.65 -9.53 3.85
N LEU A 25 -4.36 -10.82 4.04
CA LEU A 25 -4.99 -11.93 3.33
C LEU A 25 -5.61 -12.92 4.31
N GLY A 26 -6.89 -13.22 4.09
CA GLY A 26 -7.63 -14.20 4.88
C GLY A 26 -8.02 -13.71 6.29
N PRO A 27 -8.64 -14.58 7.11
CA PRO A 27 -9.22 -14.21 8.40
C PRO A 27 -8.20 -14.07 9.53
N ASN A 28 -6.99 -14.62 9.38
CA ASN A 28 -5.94 -14.58 10.39
C ASN A 28 -4.59 -14.22 9.75
N PRO A 29 -4.40 -12.95 9.35
CA PRO A 29 -3.19 -12.51 8.65
C PRO A 29 -1.97 -12.53 9.59
N GLN A 30 -0.84 -13.02 9.09
CA GLN A 30 0.42 -13.14 9.86
C GLN A 30 1.63 -12.80 9.00
N VAL A 31 2.55 -12.01 9.56
CA VAL A 31 3.78 -11.58 8.87
C VAL A 31 4.66 -12.78 8.53
N ALA A 32 4.83 -13.71 9.47
CA ALA A 32 5.61 -14.92 9.29
C ALA A 32 5.07 -15.87 8.20
N LYS A 33 3.84 -15.66 7.75
CA LYS A 33 3.18 -16.45 6.69
C LYS A 33 3.02 -15.68 5.38
N GLY A 34 3.47 -14.43 5.32
CA GLY A 34 3.29 -13.57 4.13
C GLY A 34 1.83 -13.13 3.91
N THR A 35 0.92 -13.38 4.86
CA THR A 35 -0.49 -12.99 4.78
C THR A 35 -0.80 -11.68 5.51
N HIS A 36 0.19 -11.11 6.20
CA HIS A 36 0.18 -9.74 6.71
C HIS A 36 1.44 -9.04 6.22
N VAL A 37 1.26 -8.02 5.37
CA VAL A 37 2.34 -7.25 4.77
C VAL A 37 2.25 -5.83 5.30
N LEU A 38 3.37 -5.33 5.80
CA LEU A 38 3.58 -3.92 6.14
C LEU A 38 4.78 -3.45 5.36
N VAL A 39 4.57 -2.49 4.45
CA VAL A 39 5.62 -1.98 3.58
C VAL A 39 5.64 -0.45 3.65
N ALA A 40 6.72 0.08 4.24
CA ALA A 40 6.94 1.52 4.32
C ALA A 40 7.31 2.08 2.94
N LEU A 41 6.86 3.30 2.65
CA LEU A 41 7.24 4.05 1.46
C LEU A 41 8.77 4.24 1.42
N GLY A 42 9.38 3.94 0.27
CA GLY A 42 10.83 3.95 0.09
C GLY A 42 11.54 2.72 0.66
N GLY A 43 10.80 1.69 1.09
CA GLY A 43 11.32 0.54 1.79
C GLY A 43 10.88 -0.81 1.21
N SER A 44 11.28 -1.86 1.93
CA SER A 44 10.85 -3.23 1.66
C SER A 44 10.36 -3.91 2.93
N SER A 45 9.37 -4.78 2.79
CA SER A 45 8.85 -5.59 3.89
C SER A 45 9.69 -6.86 4.07
N PRO A 46 9.66 -7.49 5.27
CA PRO A 46 10.25 -8.82 5.49
C PRO A 46 9.70 -9.89 4.55
N THR A 47 8.51 -9.68 4.00
CA THR A 47 7.85 -10.59 3.06
C THR A 47 8.29 -10.39 1.61
N GLY A 48 9.17 -9.41 1.32
CA GLY A 48 9.71 -9.15 -0.02
C GLY A 48 8.96 -8.11 -0.84
N TRP A 49 7.82 -7.60 -0.35
CA TRP A 49 7.11 -6.48 -0.98
C TRP A 49 7.93 -5.20 -0.91
N LYS A 50 7.85 -4.36 -1.94
CA LYS A 50 8.49 -3.04 -2.02
C LYS A 50 7.45 -1.96 -2.29
N ALA A 51 7.67 -0.78 -1.71
CA ALA A 51 6.88 0.41 -1.97
C ALA A 51 7.80 1.59 -2.30
N GLU A 52 7.56 2.23 -3.44
CA GLU A 52 8.38 3.34 -3.93
C GLU A 52 7.48 4.50 -4.34
N LEU A 53 7.97 5.73 -4.18
CA LEU A 53 7.26 6.90 -4.70
C LEU A 53 7.14 6.78 -6.23
N ASP A 54 5.99 7.16 -6.75
CA ASP A 54 5.74 7.18 -8.19
C ASP A 54 5.43 8.59 -8.67
N GLU A 55 6.48 9.32 -9.04
CA GLU A 55 6.37 10.71 -9.52
C GLU A 55 5.80 10.81 -10.94
N GLY A 56 5.67 9.68 -11.66
CA GLY A 56 5.23 9.64 -13.06
C GLY A 56 3.71 9.57 -13.25
N VAL A 57 2.95 9.34 -12.18
CA VAL A 57 1.49 9.28 -12.24
C VAL A 57 0.92 10.60 -11.71
N ALA A 58 0.22 11.34 -12.57
CA ALA A 58 -0.35 12.66 -12.24
C ALA A 58 -1.88 12.67 -12.24
N GLU A 59 -2.51 11.49 -12.26
CA GLU A 59 -3.96 11.37 -12.28
C GLU A 59 -4.55 11.77 -10.92
N PRO A 60 -5.59 12.64 -10.89
CA PRO A 60 -6.26 12.99 -9.65
C PRO A 60 -7.15 11.83 -9.18
N LEU A 61 -7.10 11.51 -7.89
CA LEU A 61 -8.13 10.68 -7.27
C LEU A 61 -9.43 11.48 -7.17
N VAL A 62 -10.49 11.01 -7.79
CA VAL A 62 -11.82 11.65 -7.75
C VAL A 62 -12.64 11.03 -6.62
N GLY A 63 -13.39 11.85 -5.89
CA GLY A 63 -14.39 11.37 -4.92
C GLY A 63 -13.89 11.15 -3.49
N VAL A 64 -12.65 11.53 -3.16
CA VAL A 64 -12.16 11.52 -1.77
C VAL A 64 -12.32 12.91 -1.15
N ALA A 65 -13.39 13.08 -0.35
CA ALA A 65 -13.67 14.36 0.30
C ALA A 65 -12.60 14.71 1.36
N GLY A 66 -12.19 15.98 1.41
CA GLY A 66 -11.22 16.48 2.38
C GLY A 66 -9.77 16.06 2.13
N CYS A 67 -9.46 15.60 0.91
CA CYS A 67 -8.10 15.28 0.48
C CYS A 67 -7.71 16.14 -0.71
N ASP A 68 -6.72 17.02 -0.49
CA ASP A 68 -6.23 17.96 -1.51
C ASP A 68 -4.93 17.48 -2.17
N HIS A 69 -4.38 16.35 -1.69
CA HIS A 69 -3.12 15.80 -2.18
C HIS A 69 -3.27 14.31 -2.49
N THR A 70 -2.75 13.90 -3.64
CA THR A 70 -2.63 12.48 -4.00
C THR A 70 -1.15 12.12 -4.07
N LEU A 71 -0.77 11.08 -3.33
CA LEU A 71 0.56 10.49 -3.40
C LEU A 71 0.45 9.15 -4.14
N TRP A 72 1.15 9.03 -5.25
CA TRP A 72 1.20 7.77 -6.01
C TRP A 72 2.34 6.89 -5.52
N VAL A 73 2.02 5.64 -5.21
CA VAL A 73 2.96 4.65 -4.68
C VAL A 73 2.99 3.45 -5.62
N GLY A 74 4.18 3.12 -6.10
CA GLY A 74 4.43 1.88 -6.82
C GLY A 74 4.66 0.73 -5.87
N LEU A 75 3.73 -0.22 -5.85
CA LEU A 75 3.85 -1.47 -5.11
C LEU A 75 4.39 -2.57 -6.01
N THR A 76 5.38 -3.31 -5.50
CA THR A 76 5.91 -4.50 -6.17
C THR A 76 5.78 -5.70 -5.24
N ALA A 77 4.99 -6.68 -5.65
CA ALA A 77 4.87 -7.97 -4.97
C ALA A 77 6.06 -8.88 -5.35
N PRO A 78 6.59 -9.70 -4.42
CA PRO A 78 7.54 -10.75 -4.74
C PRO A 78 6.87 -11.87 -5.55
N PRO A 79 7.61 -12.60 -6.39
CA PRO A 79 7.05 -13.72 -7.19
C PRO A 79 6.44 -14.84 -6.33
N THR A 80 6.84 -14.93 -5.06
CA THR A 80 6.40 -15.93 -4.08
C THR A 80 5.25 -15.46 -3.18
N ALA A 81 4.69 -14.27 -3.43
CA ALA A 81 3.56 -13.77 -2.65
C ALA A 81 2.36 -14.73 -2.76
N PRO A 82 1.64 -15.01 -1.64
CA PRO A 82 0.41 -15.77 -1.69
C PRO A 82 -0.59 -15.13 -2.66
N ILE A 83 -1.26 -15.94 -3.48
CA ILE A 83 -2.35 -15.44 -4.34
C ILE A 83 -3.62 -15.24 -3.52
N GLY A 84 -4.49 -14.36 -4.00
CA GLY A 84 -5.82 -14.15 -3.42
C GLY A 84 -6.22 -12.69 -3.36
N ARG A 85 -7.32 -12.43 -2.64
CA ARG A 85 -7.88 -11.10 -2.48
C ARG A 85 -7.35 -10.47 -1.19
N TYR A 86 -6.45 -9.51 -1.34
CA TYR A 86 -5.87 -8.74 -0.26
C TYR A 86 -6.76 -7.55 0.08
N ARG A 87 -6.90 -7.28 1.37
CA ARG A 87 -7.39 -6.00 1.86
C ARG A 87 -6.23 -5.03 1.91
N LEU A 88 -6.36 -3.90 1.24
CA LEU A 88 -5.37 -2.83 1.23
C LEU A 88 -5.81 -1.70 2.17
N SER A 89 -4.89 -1.24 3.01
CA SER A 89 -5.04 -0.04 3.82
C SER A 89 -3.71 0.73 3.87
N ALA A 90 -3.76 1.97 4.35
CA ALA A 90 -2.61 2.82 4.55
C ALA A 90 -2.51 3.24 6.02
N ARG A 91 -1.29 3.32 6.54
CA ARG A 91 -0.98 3.84 7.86
C ARG A 91 -0.04 5.02 7.71
N THR A 92 -0.34 6.09 8.42
CA THR A 92 0.53 7.26 8.53
C THR A 92 1.12 7.34 9.92
N ARG A 93 2.36 7.80 10.01
CA ARG A 93 3.01 8.17 11.26
C ARG A 93 3.40 9.63 11.17
N THR A 94 2.91 10.42 12.12
CA THR A 94 3.17 11.86 12.23
C THR A 94 3.60 12.17 13.67
N GLU A 95 3.94 13.42 13.96
CA GLU A 95 4.21 13.86 15.35
C GLU A 95 3.00 13.65 16.28
N ALA A 96 1.78 13.70 15.73
CA ALA A 96 0.54 13.45 16.48
C ALA A 96 0.30 11.96 16.78
N GLY A 97 1.12 11.06 16.22
CA GLY A 97 1.03 9.62 16.41
C GLY A 97 0.78 8.86 15.11
N GLU A 98 0.31 7.62 15.27
CA GLU A 98 -0.03 6.74 14.15
C GLU A 98 -1.53 6.75 13.86
N PHE A 99 -1.87 6.81 12.59
CA PHE A 99 -3.23 6.67 12.10
C PHE A 99 -3.29 5.52 11.09
N ALA A 100 -4.32 4.68 11.17
CA ALA A 100 -4.60 3.65 10.19
C ALA A 100 -5.91 3.99 9.48
N ALA A 101 -5.88 4.03 8.16
CA ALA A 101 -7.08 4.22 7.36
C ALA A 101 -8.07 3.07 7.61
N PRO A 102 -9.37 3.37 7.70
CA PRO A 102 -10.38 2.33 7.78
C PRO A 102 -10.31 1.42 6.55
N PHE A 103 -10.73 0.17 6.73
CA PHE A 103 -10.84 -0.76 5.61
C PHE A 103 -12.04 -0.40 4.74
N GLU A 104 -11.80 -0.27 3.44
CA GLU A 104 -12.83 -0.11 2.41
C GLU A 104 -12.77 -1.28 1.44
N ALA A 105 -13.93 -1.91 1.17
CA ALA A 105 -14.00 -3.08 0.31
C ALA A 105 -13.60 -2.79 -1.14
N ASP A 106 -13.84 -1.56 -1.59
CA ASP A 106 -13.49 -1.11 -2.95
C ASP A 106 -11.97 -1.02 -3.17
N ASN A 107 -11.18 -1.01 -2.09
CA ASN A 107 -9.71 -0.99 -2.15
C ASN A 107 -9.09 -2.40 -2.18
N GLU A 108 -9.89 -3.47 -2.23
CA GLU A 108 -9.36 -4.83 -2.29
C GLU A 108 -8.57 -5.07 -3.60
N VAL A 109 -7.41 -5.72 -3.48
CA VAL A 109 -6.53 -6.05 -4.60
C VAL A 109 -6.50 -7.56 -4.77
N VAL A 110 -6.75 -8.04 -5.99
CA VAL A 110 -6.63 -9.47 -6.32
C VAL A 110 -5.23 -9.72 -6.90
N LEU A 111 -4.43 -10.48 -6.17
CA LEU A 111 -3.13 -10.95 -6.64
C LEU A 111 -3.26 -12.36 -7.22
N LEU A 112 -2.75 -12.55 -8.43
CA LEU A 112 -2.78 -13.81 -9.17
C LEU A 112 -1.36 -14.32 -9.40
N PHE A 113 -1.25 -15.58 -9.84
CA PHE A 113 -0.02 -16.06 -10.45
C PHE A 113 0.34 -15.19 -11.65
N ASN A 114 1.64 -14.99 -11.86
CA ASN A 114 2.16 -14.22 -12.99
C ASN A 114 3.05 -15.08 -13.88
N PRO A 115 2.49 -15.72 -14.93
CA PRO A 115 3.25 -16.49 -15.92
C PRO A 115 4.31 -15.69 -16.70
N TRP A 116 4.27 -14.36 -16.64
CA TRP A 116 5.23 -13.48 -17.31
C TRP A 116 6.34 -12.98 -16.39
N CYS A 117 6.35 -13.42 -15.13
CA CYS A 117 7.46 -13.19 -14.23
C CYS A 117 8.50 -14.30 -14.42
N GLU A 118 9.67 -13.93 -14.93
CA GLU A 118 10.84 -14.81 -15.05
C GLU A 118 11.53 -15.06 -13.70
#